data_AF-A0A8T6NUP8-F1
#
_entry.id   AF-A0A8T6NUP8-F1
#
_cell.length_a   1.000
_cell.length_b   1.000
_cell.length_c   1.000
_cell.angle_alpha   90.00
_cell.angle_beta   90.00
_cell.angle_gamma   90.00
#
_symmetry.space_group_name_H-M   'P 1'
#
loop_
_entity.id
_entity.type
_entity.pdbx_description
1 polymer ?
#
loop_
_entity_poly.entity_id
_entity_poly.type
_entity_poly.pdbx_seq_one_letter_code
_entity_poly.pdbx_strand_id
1 'polypeptide(L)'
;MERQFDWPAIGRASAIIFAAAAAFGLLAPVIGAVLVNEVIPLGTDWTTLNISGSFIYMFLFWAIAWAVTFIMGQWMINIVHERIIDDMIATALVTSIMLIVLRIVIWLIYEPTRYDVNLPPEGVPRFFFTEVDAGGVLFLFLVAFLAARVNQY
;
A
#
# COMPACT_ATOMS: atom_id res chain seq x y z
N MET A 1 19.40 -28.07 -13.22
CA MET A 1 18.36 -27.45 -14.06
C MET A 1 17.99 -26.14 -13.38
N GLU A 2 18.21 -25.00 -14.03
CA GLU A 2 17.73 -23.72 -13.49
C GLU A 2 16.20 -23.76 -13.44
N ARG A 3 15.64 -23.77 -12.24
CA ARG A 3 14.19 -23.70 -12.07
C ARG A 3 13.75 -22.27 -12.42
N GLN A 4 12.85 -22.16 -13.38
CA GLN A 4 12.27 -20.87 -13.80
C GLN A 4 11.35 -20.31 -12.72
N PHE A 5 11.27 -18.98 -12.61
CA PHE A 5 10.34 -18.28 -11.71
C PHE A 5 8.89 -18.78 -11.88
N ASP A 6 8.16 -18.92 -10.77
CA ASP A 6 6.74 -19.27 -10.80
C ASP A 6 5.88 -18.03 -11.06
N TRP A 7 5.91 -17.56 -12.31
CA TRP A 7 5.14 -16.38 -12.75
C TRP A 7 3.64 -16.46 -12.42
N PRO A 8 2.94 -17.60 -12.54
CA PRO A 8 1.56 -17.73 -12.09
C PRO A 8 1.37 -17.45 -10.59
N ALA A 9 2.23 -17.98 -9.72
CA ALA A 9 2.16 -17.72 -8.29
C ALA A 9 2.47 -16.26 -7.95
N ILE A 10 3.54 -15.70 -8.54
CA ILE A 10 3.94 -14.29 -8.41
C ILE A 10 2.78 -13.37 -8.81
N GLY A 11 2.19 -13.58 -9.98
CA GLY A 11 1.10 -12.76 -10.50
C GLY A 11 -0.14 -12.79 -9.59
N ARG A 12 -0.50 -13.96 -9.05
CA ARG A 12 -1.62 -14.09 -8.11
C ARG A 12 -1.35 -13.35 -6.79
N ALA A 13 -0.18 -13.55 -6.20
CA ALA A 13 0.20 -12.88 -4.96
C ALA A 13 0.20 -11.36 -5.14
N SER A 14 0.83 -10.85 -6.19
CA SER A 14 0.84 -9.42 -6.52
C SER A 14 -0.57 -8.87 -6.77
N ALA A 15 -1.43 -9.59 -7.47
CA ALA A 15 -2.80 -9.17 -7.71
C ALA A 15 -3.63 -9.06 -6.42
N ILE A 16 -3.45 -9.99 -5.48
CA ILE A 16 -4.15 -9.98 -4.19
C ILE A 16 -3.67 -8.79 -3.33
N ILE A 17 -2.35 -8.57 -3.25
CA ILE A 17 -1.80 -7.43 -2.50
C ILE A 17 -2.29 -6.11 -3.10
N PHE A 18 -2.25 -5.99 -4.43
CA PHE A 18 -2.75 -4.82 -5.13
C PHE A 18 -4.24 -4.59 -4.87
N ALA A 19 -5.08 -5.63 -5.00
CA ALA A 19 -6.52 -5.51 -4.80
C ALA A 19 -6.87 -5.04 -3.38
N ALA A 20 -6.19 -5.56 -2.36
CA ALA A 20 -6.38 -5.15 -0.97
C ALA A 20 -5.98 -3.68 -0.75
N ALA A 21 -4.81 -3.28 -1.24
CA ALA A 21 -4.35 -1.90 -1.14
C ALA A 21 -5.21 -0.92 -1.95
N ALA A 22 -5.71 -1.32 -3.12
CA ALA A 22 -6.62 -0.54 -3.95
C ALA A 22 -7.98 -0.35 -3.28
N ALA A 23 -8.54 -1.43 -2.71
CA ALA A 23 -9.80 -1.34 -1.97
C ALA A 23 -9.67 -0.36 -0.80
N PHE A 24 -8.59 -0.46 -0.01
CA PHE A 24 -8.34 0.51 1.06
C PHE A 24 -8.13 1.93 0.53
N GLY A 25 -7.23 2.09 -0.44
CA GLY A 25 -6.81 3.41 -0.92
C GLY A 25 -7.93 4.18 -1.62
N LEU A 26 -8.87 3.47 -2.25
CA LEU A 26 -10.03 4.11 -2.86
C LEU A 26 -11.15 4.30 -1.83
N LEU A 27 -11.44 3.35 -0.95
CA LEU A 27 -12.61 3.43 -0.07
C LEU A 27 -12.38 4.24 1.20
N ALA A 28 -11.19 4.16 1.81
CA ALA A 28 -10.94 4.75 3.13
C ALA A 28 -11.12 6.28 3.17
N PRO A 29 -10.69 7.07 2.18
CA PRO A 29 -10.95 8.52 2.17
C PRO A 29 -12.44 8.87 2.09
N VAL A 30 -13.21 8.11 1.31
CA VAL A 30 -14.66 8.31 1.13
C VAL A 30 -15.41 7.95 2.41
N ILE A 31 -15.15 6.76 2.97
CA ILE A 31 -15.79 6.29 4.20
C ILE A 31 -15.43 7.22 5.37
N GLY A 32 -14.17 7.63 5.48
CA GLY A 32 -13.73 8.56 6.52
C GLY A 32 -14.45 9.90 6.44
N ALA A 33 -14.60 10.47 5.25
CA ALA A 33 -15.30 11.73 5.05
C ALA A 33 -16.79 11.64 5.39
N VAL A 34 -17.46 10.53 5.03
CA VAL A 34 -18.87 10.31 5.37
C VAL A 34 -19.06 10.15 6.88
N LEU A 35 -18.28 9.27 7.52
CA LEU A 35 -18.41 8.98 8.95
C LEU A 35 -18.10 10.18 9.84
N VAL A 36 -17.08 10.98 9.50
CA VAL A 36 -16.76 12.17 10.28
C VAL A 36 -17.86 13.21 10.16
N ASN A 37 -18.40 13.45 8.96
CA ASN A 37 -19.51 14.39 8.78
C ASN A 37 -20.81 13.96 9.49
N GLU A 38 -21.08 12.65 9.58
CA GLU A 38 -22.33 12.15 10.16
C GLU A 38 -22.28 11.89 11.69
N VAL A 39 -21.11 11.56 12.25
CA VAL A 39 -21.02 10.98 13.61
C VAL A 39 -20.27 11.86 14.60
N ILE A 40 -19.30 12.68 14.18
CA ILE A 40 -18.45 13.44 15.10
C ILE A 40 -18.30 14.88 14.59
N PRO A 41 -18.83 15.90 15.28
CA PRO A 41 -18.60 17.30 14.94
C PRO A 41 -17.16 17.68 15.30
N LEU A 42 -16.19 17.23 14.51
CA LEU A 42 -14.80 17.65 14.60
C LEU A 42 -14.68 19.03 13.97
N GLY A 43 -14.10 19.99 14.69
CA GLY A 43 -13.96 21.40 14.28
C GLY A 43 -12.97 21.65 13.13
N THR A 44 -12.68 20.64 12.31
CA THR A 44 -11.82 20.74 11.13
C THR A 44 -12.53 20.09 9.95
N ASP A 45 -12.46 20.70 8.77
CA ASP A 45 -13.07 20.22 7.53
C ASP A 45 -12.39 18.92 7.05
N TRP A 46 -12.78 17.77 7.60
CA TRP A 46 -12.29 16.44 7.21
C TRP A 46 -12.92 15.99 5.89
N THR A 47 -12.53 16.66 4.81
CA THR A 47 -12.89 16.29 3.44
C THR A 47 -12.02 15.12 2.96
N THR A 48 -12.48 14.44 1.91
CA THR A 48 -11.75 13.38 1.22
C THR A 48 -10.33 13.81 0.81
N LEU A 49 -10.14 15.09 0.46
CA LEU A 49 -8.86 15.71 0.11
C LEU A 49 -7.89 15.69 1.30
N ASN A 50 -8.36 16.08 2.48
CA ASN A 50 -7.55 16.17 3.69
C ASN A 50 -7.22 14.78 4.26
N ILE A 51 -8.15 13.82 4.19
CA ILE A 51 -7.94 12.45 4.65
C ILE A 51 -6.90 11.75 3.77
N SER A 52 -7.06 11.82 2.44
CA SER A 52 -6.13 11.21 1.48
C SER A 52 -4.74 11.87 1.48
N GLY A 53 -4.66 13.14 1.89
CA GLY A 53 -3.40 13.86 2.11
C GLY A 53 -2.74 13.62 3.47
N SER A 54 -3.41 12.92 4.40
CA SER A 54 -2.88 12.69 5.74
C SER A 54 -1.73 11.67 5.74
N PHE A 55 -0.73 11.89 6.61
CA PHE A 55 0.36 10.94 6.80
C PHE A 55 -0.15 9.58 7.31
N ILE A 56 -1.12 9.59 8.22
CA ILE A 56 -1.70 8.37 8.81
C ILE A 56 -2.31 7.49 7.71
N TYR A 57 -3.11 8.06 6.82
CA TYR A 57 -3.69 7.32 5.69
C TYR A 57 -2.61 6.69 4.81
N MET A 58 -1.53 7.42 4.51
CA MET A 58 -0.43 6.91 3.69
C MET A 58 0.33 5.76 4.36
N PHE A 59 0.58 5.86 5.68
CA PHE A 59 1.16 4.74 6.43
C PHE A 59 0.24 3.53 6.45
N LEU A 60 -1.07 3.73 6.65
CA LEU A 60 -2.05 2.64 6.66
C LEU A 60 -2.15 1.93 5.31
N PHE A 61 -2.10 2.69 4.21
CA PHE A 61 -2.07 2.14 2.86
C PHE A 61 -0.90 1.15 2.69
N TRP A 62 0.31 1.57 3.08
CA TRP A 62 1.49 0.71 3.01
C TRP A 62 1.45 -0.44 4.03
N ALA A 63 0.94 -0.19 5.24
CA ALA A 63 0.79 -1.22 6.27
C ALA A 63 -0.10 -2.39 5.81
N ILE A 64 -1.19 -2.10 5.09
CA ILE A 64 -2.05 -3.12 4.50
C ILE A 64 -1.30 -3.91 3.43
N ALA A 65 -0.57 -3.23 2.54
CA ALA A 65 0.24 -3.91 1.54
C ALA A 65 1.28 -4.85 2.18
N TRP A 66 1.96 -4.41 3.25
CA TRP A 66 2.92 -5.22 3.99
C TRP A 66 2.25 -6.43 4.66
N ALA A 67 1.14 -6.24 5.36
CA ALA A 67 0.42 -7.32 6.03
C ALA A 67 -0.02 -8.40 5.03
N VAL A 68 -0.59 -7.99 3.89
CA VAL A 68 -1.03 -8.94 2.85
C VAL A 68 0.16 -9.62 2.19
N THR A 69 1.28 -8.91 1.99
CA THR A 69 2.53 -9.50 1.48
C THR A 69 3.04 -10.60 2.38
N PHE A 70 3.00 -10.39 3.70
CA PHE A 70 3.41 -11.40 4.67
C PHE A 70 2.54 -12.66 4.58
N ILE A 71 1.22 -12.50 4.49
CA ILE A 71 0.26 -13.60 4.34
C ILE A 71 0.48 -14.35 3.00
N MET A 72 0.74 -13.62 1.92
CA MET A 72 1.03 -14.22 0.61
C MET A 72 2.36 -14.96 0.57
N GLY A 73 3.37 -14.50 1.32
CA GLY A 73 4.61 -15.25 1.51
C GLY A 73 4.38 -16.60 2.17
N GLN A 74 3.52 -16.67 3.18
CA GLN A 74 3.12 -17.95 3.79
C GLN A 74 2.40 -18.86 2.78
N TRP A 75 1.47 -18.31 1.99
CA TRP A 75 0.73 -19.07 0.99
C TRP A 75 1.65 -19.64 -0.10
N MET A 76 2.60 -18.83 -0.60
CA MET A 76 3.55 -19.29 -1.60
C MET A 76 4.38 -20.47 -1.10
N ILE A 77 4.74 -20.50 0.19
CA ILE A 77 5.57 -21.59 0.78
C ILE A 77 4.91 -22.94 0.66
N ASN A 78 3.61 -22.96 0.91
CA ASN A 78 2.81 -24.17 0.81
C ASN A 78 2.69 -24.69 -0.64
N ILE A 79 3.09 -23.92 -1.64
CA ILE A 79 2.95 -24.27 -3.07
C ILE A 79 4.31 -24.53 -3.72
N VAL A 80 5.25 -23.59 -3.58
CA VAL A 80 6.50 -23.58 -4.38
C VAL A 80 7.67 -24.29 -3.68
N HIS A 81 7.66 -24.35 -2.34
CA HIS A 81 8.59 -25.05 -1.44
C HIS A 81 10.10 -24.70 -1.54
N GLU A 82 10.77 -24.85 -2.70
CA GLU A 82 12.24 -24.97 -2.73
C GLU A 82 13.04 -23.69 -3.05
N ARG A 83 12.45 -22.57 -3.51
CA ARG A 83 13.17 -21.31 -3.80
C ARG A 83 12.34 -20.04 -3.62
N ILE A 84 11.71 -19.89 -2.46
CA ILE A 84 10.72 -18.84 -2.31
C ILE A 84 11.23 -17.41 -2.20
N ILE A 85 12.50 -17.25 -1.86
CA ILE A 85 13.10 -15.93 -1.72
C ILE A 85 13.08 -15.21 -3.07
N ASP A 86 13.47 -15.89 -4.16
CA ASP A 86 13.55 -15.29 -5.49
C ASP A 86 12.16 -14.90 -6.00
N ASP A 87 11.16 -15.78 -5.85
CA ASP A 87 9.78 -15.50 -6.25
C ASP A 87 9.13 -14.42 -5.38
N MET A 88 9.44 -14.35 -4.08
CA MET A 88 8.95 -13.30 -3.19
C MET A 88 9.59 -11.93 -3.49
N ILE A 89 10.87 -11.90 -3.87
CA ILE A 89 11.52 -10.66 -4.32
C ILE A 89 10.89 -10.19 -5.63
N ALA A 90 10.65 -11.10 -6.59
CA ALA A 90 9.96 -10.76 -7.83
C ALA A 90 8.53 -10.24 -7.57
N THR A 91 7.81 -10.89 -6.65
CA THR A 91 6.48 -10.44 -6.17
C THR A 91 6.56 -9.05 -5.56
N ALA A 92 7.53 -8.77 -4.69
CA ALA A 92 7.71 -7.45 -4.09
C ALA A 92 8.02 -6.37 -5.13
N LEU A 93 8.83 -6.69 -6.15
CA LEU A 93 9.15 -5.77 -7.23
C LEU A 93 7.91 -5.42 -8.06
N VAL A 94 7.19 -6.44 -8.55
CA VAL A 94 5.96 -6.27 -9.35
C VAL A 94 4.92 -5.48 -8.55
N THR A 95 4.71 -5.88 -7.30
CA THR A 95 3.75 -5.23 -6.40
C THR A 95 4.14 -3.78 -6.12
N SER A 96 5.42 -3.49 -5.88
CA SER A 96 5.89 -2.10 -5.67
C SER A 96 5.55 -1.20 -6.84
N ILE A 97 5.82 -1.66 -8.08
CA ILE A 97 5.49 -0.91 -9.29
C ILE A 97 3.97 -0.66 -9.36
N MET A 98 3.16 -1.71 -9.15
CA MET A 98 1.71 -1.60 -9.18
C MET A 98 1.16 -0.64 -8.11
N LEU A 99 1.71 -0.68 -6.89
CA LEU A 99 1.29 0.19 -5.79
C LEU A 99 1.70 1.65 -6.01
N ILE A 100 2.86 1.91 -6.62
CA ILE A 100 3.24 3.27 -7.02
C ILE A 100 2.30 3.81 -8.09
N VAL A 101 1.96 3.00 -9.11
CA VAL A 101 0.96 3.39 -10.12
C VAL A 101 -0.39 3.67 -9.47
N LEU A 102 -0.83 2.83 -8.54
CA LEU A 102 -2.06 3.03 -7.78
C LEU A 102 -2.02 4.33 -6.95
N ARG A 103 -0.89 4.67 -6.33
CA ARG A 103 -0.72 5.93 -5.59
C ARG A 103 -0.87 7.14 -6.50
N ILE A 104 -0.34 7.08 -7.73
CA ILE A 104 -0.54 8.13 -8.74
C ILE A 104 -2.02 8.22 -9.12
N VAL A 105 -2.71 7.09 -9.31
CA VAL A 105 -4.16 7.07 -9.61
C VAL A 105 -4.98 7.67 -8.46
N ILE A 106 -4.72 7.27 -7.21
CA ILE A 106 -5.37 7.82 -6.01
C ILE A 106 -5.12 9.33 -5.91
N TRP A 107 -3.89 9.78 -6.20
CA TRP A 107 -3.54 11.18 -6.23
C TRP A 107 -4.34 11.96 -7.29
N LEU A 108 -4.50 11.40 -8.50
CA LEU A 108 -5.31 12.01 -9.56
C LEU A 108 -6.81 12.07 -9.22
N ILE A 109 -7.33 11.07 -8.50
CA ILE A 109 -8.74 11.01 -8.11
C ILE A 109 -9.06 12.00 -6.99
N TYR A 110 -8.19 12.09 -5.99
CA TYR A 110 -8.47 12.85 -4.76
C TYR A 110 -7.77 14.18 -4.65
N GLU A 111 -6.79 14.47 -5.51
CA GLU A 111 -5.98 15.70 -5.50
C GLU A 111 -5.55 16.11 -4.07
N PRO A 112 -4.86 15.22 -3.33
CA PRO A 112 -4.70 15.34 -1.89
C PRO A 112 -3.95 16.62 -1.49
N THR A 113 -4.52 17.34 -0.54
CA THR A 113 -3.95 18.55 0.04
C THR A 113 -3.25 18.24 1.36
N ARG A 114 -2.07 18.83 1.58
CA ARG A 114 -1.41 18.79 2.89
C ARG A 114 -2.11 19.79 3.79
N TYR A 115 -2.77 19.29 4.84
CA TYR A 115 -3.24 20.14 5.93
C TYR A 115 -2.04 20.59 6.77
N ASP A 116 -1.80 21.90 6.81
CA ASP A 116 -0.86 22.53 7.73
C ASP A 116 -1.68 23.37 8.72
N VAL A 117 -1.52 23.09 10.01
CA VAL A 117 -2.25 23.76 11.09
C VAL A 117 -1.88 25.26 11.15
N ASN A 118 -0.75 25.65 10.57
CA ASN A 118 -0.19 27.00 10.66
C ASN A 118 -0.31 27.84 9.38
N LEU A 119 -0.91 27.32 8.30
CA LEU A 119 -1.10 28.04 7.04
C LEU A 119 -2.61 28.26 6.76
N PRO A 120 -2.97 29.29 5.98
CA PRO A 120 -4.35 29.48 5.55
C PRO A 120 -4.89 28.22 4.83
N PRO A 121 -6.21 27.98 4.84
CA PRO A 121 -6.85 26.73 4.42
C PRO A 121 -6.72 26.40 2.91
N GLU A 122 -5.91 27.15 2.18
CA GLU A 122 -5.47 26.83 0.83
C GLU A 122 -4.44 25.70 0.92
N GLY A 123 -4.96 24.47 1.04
CA GLY A 123 -4.15 23.28 1.18
C GLY A 123 -3.12 23.17 0.06
N VAL A 124 -1.84 23.07 0.43
CA VAL A 124 -0.76 22.90 -0.54
C VAL A 124 -0.92 21.51 -1.18
N PRO A 125 -0.98 21.39 -2.53
CA PRO A 125 -1.04 20.10 -3.19
C PRO A 125 0.13 19.23 -2.75
N ARG A 126 -0.15 18.04 -2.25
CA ARG A 126 0.90 17.09 -1.90
C ARG A 126 1.49 16.52 -3.17
N PHE A 127 2.82 16.36 -3.24
CA PHE A 127 3.46 15.68 -4.35
C PHE A 127 2.98 14.22 -4.49
N PHE A 128 2.90 13.74 -5.72
CA PHE A 128 2.46 12.39 -6.06
C PHE A 128 3.35 11.29 -5.44
N PHE A 129 4.62 11.59 -5.20
CA PHE A 129 5.59 10.69 -4.57
C PHE A 129 6.19 11.35 -3.33
N THR A 130 6.18 10.64 -2.21
CA THR A 130 6.68 11.13 -0.93
C THR A 130 7.74 10.18 -0.36
N GLU A 131 8.46 10.64 0.67
CA GLU A 131 9.39 9.81 1.44
C GLU A 131 8.72 8.57 2.04
N VAL A 132 7.43 8.65 2.36
CA VAL A 132 6.64 7.51 2.85
C VAL A 132 6.46 6.45 1.75
N ASP A 133 6.34 6.86 0.50
CA ASP A 133 6.21 5.93 -0.63
C ASP A 133 7.55 5.24 -0.92
N ALA A 134 8.67 5.97 -0.84
CA ALA A 134 10.01 5.38 -0.91
C ALA A 134 10.26 4.37 0.22
N GLY A 135 9.94 4.76 1.47
CA GLY A 135 10.03 3.86 2.62
C GLY A 135 9.09 2.67 2.52
N GLY A 136 7.88 2.89 2.00
CA GLY A 136 6.86 1.91 1.67
C GLY A 136 7.39 0.77 0.82
N VAL A 137 7.99 1.12 -0.31
CA VAL A 137 8.61 0.20 -1.25
C VAL A 137 9.76 -0.57 -0.60
N LEU A 138 10.71 0.13 0.05
CA LEU A 138 11.86 -0.53 0.68
C LEU A 138 11.43 -1.54 1.75
N PHE A 139 10.44 -1.18 2.56
CA PHE A 139 9.93 -2.06 3.61
C PHE A 139 9.15 -3.25 3.04
N LEU A 140 8.50 -3.09 1.88
CA LEU A 140 7.85 -4.21 1.18
C LEU A 140 8.86 -5.32 0.83
N PHE A 141 10.05 -4.96 0.35
CA PHE A 141 11.12 -5.94 0.09
C PHE A 141 11.61 -6.62 1.37
N LEU A 142 11.74 -5.86 2.46
CA LEU A 142 12.11 -6.42 3.76
C LEU A 142 11.04 -7.41 4.26
N VAL A 143 9.76 -7.05 4.17
CA VAL A 143 8.64 -7.92 4.56
C VAL A 143 8.56 -9.16 3.67
N ALA A 144 8.76 -9.03 2.36
CA ALA A 144 8.79 -10.17 1.45
C ALA A 144 9.95 -11.13 1.78
N PHE A 145 11.13 -10.58 2.11
CA PHE A 145 12.26 -11.38 2.56
C PHE A 145 12.00 -12.08 3.90
N LEU A 146 11.41 -11.37 4.87
CA LEU A 146 11.02 -11.96 6.15
C LEU A 146 9.99 -13.07 5.98
N ALA A 147 8.95 -12.84 5.17
CA ALA A 147 7.92 -13.82 4.89
C ALA A 147 8.48 -15.06 4.17
N ALA A 148 9.50 -14.88 3.33
CA ALA A 148 10.22 -15.98 2.69
C ALA A 148 11.11 -16.77 3.66
N ARG A 149 11.69 -16.11 4.69
CA ARG A 149 12.67 -16.70 5.63
C ARG A 149 12.06 -17.30 6.88
N VAL A 150 11.16 -16.57 7.56
CA VAL A 150 10.53 -17.00 8.83
C VAL A 150 9.79 -18.31 8.66
N ASN A 151 9.24 -18.53 7.47
CA ASN A 151 8.36 -19.63 7.16
C ASN A 151 9.09 -20.80 6.46
N GLN A 152 10.42 -20.72 6.29
CA GLN A 152 11.28 -21.83 5.86
C GLN A 152 11.72 -22.72 7.03
N TYR A 153 11.55 -22.25 8.27
CA TYR A 153 11.85 -22.96 9.52
C TYR A 153 10.57 -23.51 10.15
#